data_AF-A0A9E0IR13-F1
#
_entry.id   AF-A0A9E0IR13-F1
#
_cell.length_a   1.000
_cell.length_b   1.000
_cell.length_c   1.000
_cell.angle_alpha   90.00
_cell.angle_beta   90.00
_cell.angle_gamma   90.00
#
_symmetry.space_group_name_H-M   'P 1'
#
loop_
_entity.id
_entity.type
_entity.pdbx_description
1 polymer ?
#
loop_
_entity_poly.entity_id
_entity_poly.type
_entity_poly.pdbx_seq_one_letter_code
_entity_poly.pdbx_strand_id
1 'polypeptide(L)'
;MADHSTTSHGAPAGSHDGHADEHHGIAHTASVKVLLGTWGALMVLTVLTVLATRIDLGTNTNLALAMLVAVIKASLVCVFFMHLKYDKLFHTVVLVGGILAAALFVGYTLLDSNQYQ
;
A
#
# COMPACT_ATOMS: atom_id res chain seq x y z
N MET A 1 -8.26 -82.68 0.96
CA MET A 1 -7.73 -81.39 0.49
C MET A 1 -8.87 -80.38 0.66
N ALA A 2 -8.60 -79.31 1.38
CA ALA A 2 -9.59 -78.43 1.98
C ALA A 2 -10.50 -77.69 0.99
N ASP A 3 -11.67 -77.38 1.53
CA ASP A 3 -12.72 -76.43 1.15
C ASP A 3 -12.18 -75.04 0.77
N HIS A 4 -12.78 -74.38 -0.24
CA HIS A 4 -12.85 -72.91 -0.28
C HIS A 4 -13.93 -72.40 -1.28
N SER A 5 -15.17 -72.42 -0.80
CA SER A 5 -16.15 -71.31 -0.84
C SER A 5 -16.22 -70.36 -2.05
N THR A 6 -17.37 -70.45 -2.73
CA THR A 6 -18.17 -69.31 -3.21
C THR A 6 -18.35 -68.24 -2.14
N THR A 7 -18.12 -66.96 -2.45
CA THR A 7 -18.98 -65.86 -1.95
C THR A 7 -18.88 -64.62 -2.84
N SER A 8 -20.05 -64.10 -3.18
CA SER A 8 -20.34 -62.81 -3.79
C SER A 8 -20.10 -61.63 -2.84
N HIS A 9 -20.19 -60.42 -3.42
CA HIS A 9 -20.35 -59.10 -2.80
C HIS A 9 -19.08 -58.32 -2.45
N GLY A 10 -18.95 -57.15 -3.08
CA GLY A 10 -17.96 -56.14 -2.68
C GLY A 10 -17.78 -54.97 -3.64
N ALA A 11 -18.84 -54.32 -4.10
CA ALA A 11 -18.80 -52.88 -4.40
C ALA A 11 -19.79 -52.20 -3.45
N PRO A 12 -19.56 -50.98 -2.93
CA PRO A 12 -18.46 -50.05 -3.17
C PRO A 12 -17.69 -49.71 -1.87
N ALA A 13 -16.37 -49.85 -1.85
CA ALA A 13 -15.57 -49.23 -0.80
C ALA A 13 -15.43 -47.75 -1.16
N GLY A 14 -16.25 -46.92 -0.53
CA GLY A 14 -16.14 -45.47 -0.60
C GLY A 14 -14.78 -45.03 -0.07
N SER A 15 -13.94 -44.53 -0.96
CA SER A 15 -12.99 -43.48 -0.62
C SER A 15 -13.72 -42.16 -0.85
N HIS A 16 -14.48 -41.74 0.17
CA HIS A 16 -14.65 -40.32 0.43
C HIS A 16 -13.26 -39.78 0.78
N ASP A 17 -12.46 -39.53 -0.25
CA ASP A 17 -11.23 -38.76 -0.12
C ASP A 17 -11.68 -37.36 0.27
N GLY A 18 -11.34 -37.03 1.50
CA GLY A 18 -11.88 -35.90 2.23
C GLY A 18 -11.84 -34.63 1.42
N HIS A 19 -13.02 -34.01 1.29
CA HIS A 19 -13.13 -32.58 1.41
C HIS A 19 -12.51 -32.18 2.75
N ALA A 20 -11.18 -32.00 2.75
CA ALA A 20 -10.52 -31.22 3.77
C ALA A 20 -10.87 -29.77 3.44
N ASP A 21 -11.78 -29.24 4.26
CA ASP A 21 -12.01 -27.82 4.46
C ASP A 21 -10.67 -27.11 4.73
N GLU A 22 -9.93 -26.75 3.67
CA GLU A 22 -8.91 -25.71 3.79
C GLU A 22 -9.64 -24.39 3.90
N HIS A 23 -9.97 -24.10 5.16
CA HIS A 23 -10.31 -22.81 5.72
C HIS A 23 -9.78 -21.67 4.85
N HIS A 24 -10.73 -20.94 4.29
CA HIS A 24 -10.61 -19.58 3.79
C HIS A 24 -9.62 -18.73 4.62
N GLY A 25 -8.35 -18.75 4.23
CA GLY A 25 -7.36 -17.72 4.57
C GLY A 25 -7.49 -16.53 3.64
N ILE A 26 -8.72 -16.03 3.46
CA ILE A 26 -9.00 -14.76 2.80
C ILE A 26 -8.37 -13.67 3.69
N ALA A 27 -7.09 -13.34 3.47
CA ALA A 27 -6.44 -12.05 3.79
C ALA A 27 -4.91 -12.17 3.87
N HIS A 28 -4.24 -12.32 2.73
CA HIS A 28 -2.91 -11.69 2.54
C HIS A 28 -3.09 -10.27 1.97
N THR A 29 -4.16 -9.59 2.37
CA THR A 29 -4.31 -8.14 2.22
C THR A 29 -3.40 -7.49 3.24
N ALA A 30 -2.28 -6.92 2.78
CA ALA A 30 -1.37 -6.02 3.49
C ALA A 30 -1.47 -6.07 5.02
N SER A 31 -0.51 -6.74 5.67
CA SER A 31 -0.42 -6.87 7.13
C SER A 31 -0.92 -5.59 7.84
N VAL A 32 -2.01 -5.70 8.60
CA VAL A 32 -2.65 -4.60 9.34
C VAL A 32 -1.63 -3.78 10.13
N LYS A 33 -0.53 -4.42 10.55
CA LYS A 33 0.62 -3.79 11.22
C LYS A 33 1.30 -2.70 10.37
N VAL A 34 1.42 -2.88 9.06
CA VAL A 34 1.99 -1.89 8.14
C VAL A 34 1.08 -0.68 8.04
N LEU A 35 -0.23 -0.90 7.85
CA LEU A 35 -1.20 0.20 7.80
C LEU A 35 -1.23 1.00 9.10
N LEU A 36 -1.22 0.32 10.25
CA LEU A 36 -1.24 0.97 11.56
C LEU A 36 0.08 1.72 11.83
N GLY A 37 1.22 1.19 11.38
CA GLY A 37 2.53 1.85 11.46
C GLY A 37 2.60 3.11 10.59
N THR A 38 2.12 3.05 9.35
CA THR A 38 2.07 4.23 8.46
C THR A 38 1.09 5.27 8.98
N TRP A 39 -0.07 4.85 9.48
CA TRP A 39 -1.03 5.76 10.13
C TRP A 39 -0.39 6.51 11.30
N GLY A 40 0.33 5.80 12.19
CA GLY A 40 1.04 6.43 13.30
C GLY A 40 2.10 7.43 12.84
N ALA A 41 2.91 7.07 11.83
CA ALA A 41 3.91 7.97 11.27
C ALA A 41 3.29 9.22 10.62
N LEU A 42 2.18 9.08 9.90
CA LEU A 42 1.45 10.21 9.31
C LEU A 42 0.88 11.13 10.38
N MET A 43 0.37 10.59 11.49
CA MET A 43 -0.09 11.38 12.63
C MET A 43 1.06 12.18 13.26
N VAL A 44 2.22 11.56 13.49
CA VAL A 44 3.41 12.25 14.03
C VAL A 44 3.85 13.39 13.11
N LEU A 45 3.99 13.14 11.80
CA LEU A 45 4.38 14.18 10.85
C LEU A 45 3.34 15.31 10.78
N THR A 46 2.05 15.00 10.99
CA THR A 46 0.98 16.00 11.01
C THR A 46 1.05 16.87 12.24
N VAL A 47 1.24 16.28 13.43
CA VAL A 47 1.48 17.04 14.66
C VAL A 47 2.70 17.93 14.49
N LEU A 48 3.79 17.41 13.94
CA LEU A 48 5.01 18.18 13.67
C LEU A 48 4.76 19.37 12.72
N THR A 49 3.89 19.20 11.71
CA THR A 49 3.48 20.30 10.82
C THR A 49 2.69 21.37 11.58
N VAL A 50 1.75 20.97 12.43
CA VAL A 50 0.93 21.91 13.21
C VAL A 50 1.78 22.65 14.24
N LEU A 51 2.76 21.99 14.85
CA LEU A 51 3.70 22.66 15.76
C LEU A 51 4.60 23.64 14.99
N ALA A 52 5.07 23.25 13.80
CA ALA A 52 5.86 24.14 12.96
C ALA A 52 5.08 25.41 12.57
N THR A 53 3.78 25.31 12.27
CA THR A 53 2.95 26.49 11.98
C THR A 53 2.59 27.32 13.21
N ARG A 54 2.78 26.78 14.42
CA ARG A 54 2.58 27.52 15.69
C ARG A 54 3.82 28.33 16.09
N ILE A 55 4.98 28.01 15.54
CA ILE A 55 6.22 28.76 15.78
C ILE A 55 6.38 29.71 14.60
N ASP A 56 6.27 31.02 14.84
CA ASP A 56 6.45 32.03 13.80
C ASP A 56 7.92 32.15 13.41
N LEU A 57 8.37 31.28 12.49
CA LEU A 57 9.70 31.32 11.87
C LEU A 57 9.74 32.23 10.62
N GLY A 58 8.67 32.98 10.38
CA GLY A 58 8.44 33.82 9.20
C GLY A 58 7.67 33.10 8.08
N THR A 59 6.83 33.85 7.36
CA THR A 59 5.89 33.33 6.33
C THR A 59 6.56 32.42 5.30
N ASN A 60 7.73 32.82 4.80
CA ASN A 60 8.43 32.08 3.74
C ASN A 60 9.06 30.78 4.26
N THR A 61 9.64 30.83 5.46
CA THR A 61 10.24 29.66 6.13
C THR A 61 9.17 28.64 6.50
N ASN A 62 8.03 29.09 7.00
CA ASN A 62 6.88 28.25 7.34
C ASN A 62 6.31 27.55 6.09
N LEU A 63 6.22 28.26 4.96
CA LEU A 63 5.79 27.68 3.69
C LEU A 63 6.77 26.62 3.18
N ALA A 64 8.07 26.91 3.19
CA ALA A 64 9.09 25.95 2.77
C ALA A 64 9.07 24.68 3.63
N LEU A 65 8.94 24.84 4.95
CA LEU A 65 8.84 23.72 5.89
C LEU A 65 7.56 22.91 5.69
N ALA A 66 6.42 23.57 5.44
CA ALA A 66 5.16 22.90 5.13
C ALA A 66 5.24 22.07 3.85
N MET A 67 5.85 22.60 2.79
CA MET A 67 6.09 21.87 1.53
C MET A 67 7.02 20.67 1.72
N LEU A 68 8.11 20.83 2.47
CA LEU A 68 9.02 19.73 2.79
C LEU A 68 8.28 18.59 3.52
N VAL A 69 7.53 18.91 4.56
CA VAL A 69 6.80 17.90 5.33
C VAL A 69 5.70 17.24 4.49
N ALA A 70 5.05 17.99 3.59
CA ALA A 70 4.09 17.44 2.64
C ALA A 70 4.73 16.40 1.71
N VAL A 71 5.92 16.68 1.16
CA VAL A 71 6.67 15.74 0.31
C VAL A 71 7.07 14.48 1.08
N ILE A 72 7.52 14.62 2.34
CA ILE A 72 7.87 13.46 3.17
C ILE A 72 6.63 12.60 3.45
N LYS A 73 5.49 13.20 3.80
CA LYS A 73 4.22 12.47 3.98
C LYS A 73 3.82 11.72 2.71
N ALA A 74 3.87 12.39 1.55
CA ALA A 74 3.57 11.80 0.26
C ALA A 74 4.47 10.59 -0.01
N SER A 75 5.78 10.74 0.23
CA SER A 75 6.77 9.66 0.04
C SER A 75 6.48 8.46 0.94
N LEU A 76 6.09 8.68 2.19
CA LEU A 76 5.69 7.63 3.12
C LEU A 76 4.44 6.87 2.62
N VAL A 77 3.45 7.59 2.13
CA VAL A 77 2.25 6.97 1.53
C VAL A 77 2.65 6.12 0.33
N CYS A 78 3.49 6.64 -0.57
CA CYS A 78 3.93 5.89 -1.76
C CYS A 78 4.69 4.60 -1.40
N VAL A 79 5.61 4.66 -0.44
CA VAL A 79 6.44 3.49 -0.07
C VAL A 79 5.63 2.40 0.63
N PHE A 80 4.69 2.78 1.52
CA PHE A 80 3.99 1.82 2.37
C PHE A 80 2.58 1.47 1.89
N PHE A 81 1.75 2.43 1.47
CA PHE A 81 0.37 2.15 1.02
C PHE A 81 0.32 1.61 -0.41
N MET A 82 1.24 2.04 -1.27
CA MET A 82 1.34 1.51 -2.63
C MET A 82 2.17 0.23 -2.74
N HIS A 83 2.59 -0.34 -1.59
CA HIS A 83 3.43 -1.53 -1.51
C HIS A 83 4.71 -1.43 -2.37
N LEU A 84 5.21 -0.24 -2.72
CA LEU A 84 6.32 -0.05 -3.67
C LEU A 84 7.58 -0.86 -3.33
N LYS A 85 7.82 -1.12 -2.03
CA LYS A 85 8.94 -1.93 -1.54
C LYS A 85 8.77 -3.44 -1.77
N TYR A 86 7.54 -3.92 -1.99
CA TYR A 86 7.18 -5.33 -2.14
C TYR A 86 6.40 -5.64 -3.44
N ASP A 87 5.99 -4.62 -4.20
CA ASP A 87 5.21 -4.76 -5.44
C ASP A 87 6.08 -4.67 -6.71
N LYS A 88 5.48 -5.04 -7.85
CA LYS A 88 6.14 -5.03 -9.16
C LYS A 88 6.54 -3.61 -9.57
N LEU A 89 7.70 -3.50 -10.26
CA LEU A 89 8.25 -2.27 -10.87
C LEU A 89 7.23 -1.40 -11.61
N PHE A 90 6.15 -1.99 -12.14
CA PHE A 90 5.07 -1.28 -12.83
C PHE A 90 4.41 -0.18 -11.99
N HIS A 91 4.10 -0.43 -10.71
CA HIS A 91 3.47 0.56 -9.83
C HIS A 91 4.41 1.76 -9.57
N THR A 92 5.70 1.49 -9.39
CA THR A 92 6.74 2.52 -9.28
C THR A 92 6.83 3.37 -10.54
N VAL A 93 6.81 2.76 -11.72
CA VAL A 93 6.91 3.47 -13.00
C VAL A 93 5.70 4.38 -13.23
N VAL A 94 4.48 3.89 -12.96
CA VAL A 94 3.25 4.69 -13.09
C VAL A 94 3.26 5.84 -12.09
N LEU A 95 3.69 5.62 -10.84
CA LEU A 95 3.78 6.66 -9.82
C LEU A 95 4.82 7.73 -10.18
N VAL A 96 6.03 7.32 -10.58
CA VAL A 96 7.09 8.26 -11.00
C VAL A 96 6.64 9.04 -12.24
N GLY A 97 5.98 8.38 -13.20
CA GLY A 97 5.38 9.03 -14.35
C GLY A 97 4.32 10.07 -13.95
N GLY A 98 3.45 9.74 -12.99
CA GLY A 98 2.44 10.66 -12.45
C GLY A 98 3.04 11.86 -11.72
N ILE A 99 4.06 11.65 -10.87
CA ILE A 99 4.77 12.74 -10.18
C ILE A 99 5.48 13.64 -11.19
N LEU A 100 6.14 13.06 -12.20
CA LEU A 100 6.82 13.84 -13.24
C LEU A 100 5.83 14.65 -14.08
N ALA A 101 4.70 14.05 -14.46
CA ALA A 101 3.62 14.75 -15.16
C ALA A 101 3.03 15.88 -14.30
N ALA A 102 2.79 15.65 -13.01
CA ALA A 102 2.30 16.66 -12.09
C ALA A 102 3.32 17.80 -11.89
N ALA A 103 4.61 17.48 -11.74
CA ALA A 103 5.67 18.47 -11.63
C ALA A 103 5.79 19.33 -12.90
N LEU A 104 5.67 18.71 -14.08
CA LEU A 104 5.67 19.42 -15.36
C LEU A 104 4.44 20.31 -15.50
N PHE A 105 3.26 19.81 -15.15
CA PHE A 105 2.01 20.59 -15.18
C PHE A 105 2.06 21.81 -14.26
N VAL A 106 2.47 21.61 -12.99
CA VAL A 106 2.59 22.71 -12.02
C VAL A 106 3.66 23.70 -12.47
N GLY A 107 4.84 23.21 -12.89
CA GLY A 107 5.92 24.07 -13.39
C GLY A 107 5.49 24.89 -14.60
N TYR A 108 4.79 24.27 -15.56
CA TYR A 108 4.26 24.95 -16.74
C TYR A 108 3.21 26.01 -16.37
N THR A 109 2.29 25.69 -15.45
CA THR A 109 1.26 26.62 -14.98
C THR A 109 1.87 27.84 -14.28
N LEU A 110 2.94 27.64 -13.49
CA LEU A 110 3.64 28.73 -12.83
C LEU A 110 4.42 29.61 -13.81
N LEU A 111 5.07 29.00 -14.81
CA LEU A 111 5.74 29.72 -15.90
C LEU A 111 4.74 30.57 -16.68
N ASP A 112 3.58 30.00 -17.03
CA ASP A 112 2.49 30.70 -17.72
C ASP A 112 1.96 31.87 -16.88
N SER A 113 1.69 31.65 -15.60
CA SER A 113 1.18 32.69 -14.68
C SER A 113 2.16 33.86 -14.53
N ASN A 114 3.47 33.60 -14.54
CA ASN A 114 4.51 34.63 -14.43
C ASN A 114 4.66 35.47 -15.70
N GLN A 115 4.09 35.06 -16.85
CA GLN A 115 4.09 35.87 -18.07
C GLN A 115 2.97 36.93 -18.11
N TYR A 116 1.95 36.81 -17.25
CA TYR A 116 0.84 37.76 -17.17
C TYR A 116 0.97 38.75 -16.01
N GLN A 117 2.10 38.73 -15.29
CA GLN A 117 2.49 39.76 -14.33
C GLN A 117 3.47 40.75 -14.97
#